data_AF-A0A5B7UX48-F1
#
_entry.id   AF-A0A5B7UX48-F1
#
_cell.length_a   1.000
_cell.length_b   1.000
_cell.length_c   1.000
_cell.angle_alpha   90.00
_cell.angle_beta   90.00
_cell.angle_gamma   90.00
#
_symmetry.space_group_name_H-M   'P 1'
#
loop_
_entity.id
_entity.type
_entity.pdbx_description
1 polymer ?
#
loop_
_entity_poly.entity_id
_entity_poly.type
_entity_poly.pdbx_seq_one_letter_code
_entity_poly.pdbx_strand_id
1 'polypeptide(L)'
;MTHITMSQTAAEAVETVERLSAGEAICLPSLSRHLHGVQVLLEPENRTVWWVLPDGTEWAVETTRPGEALDRISELADPAWAAHSAASSDYHFIANLLLPAPPERCRGRGADAERALSRPQLRVCL
;
A
#
# COMPACT_ATOMS: atom_id res chain seq x y z
N MET A 1 10.53 11.98 0.07
CA MET A 1 11.99 11.99 0.17
C MET A 1 12.40 10.53 0.12
N THR A 2 13.23 10.14 -0.84
CA THR A 2 13.69 8.75 -0.98
C THR A 2 14.85 8.56 -0.02
N HIS A 3 14.72 7.61 0.91
CA HIS A 3 15.83 7.21 1.76
C HIS A 3 16.61 6.11 1.03
N ILE A 4 17.93 6.24 0.96
CA ILE A 4 18.82 5.22 0.38
C ILE A 4 19.94 4.95 1.39
N THR A 5 20.06 3.71 1.84
CA THR A 5 21.17 3.24 2.70
C THR A 5 21.75 1.96 2.13
N MET A 6 23.08 1.81 2.16
CA MET A 6 23.77 0.61 1.68
C MET A 6 24.15 -0.30 2.85
N SER A 7 24.15 -1.61 2.63
CA SER A 7 24.52 -2.65 3.59
C SER A 7 25.27 -3.77 2.89
N GLN A 8 26.15 -4.48 3.61
CA GLN A 8 26.95 -5.54 2.99
C GLN A 8 26.13 -6.82 2.78
N THR A 9 25.10 -7.02 3.60
CA THR A 9 24.22 -8.20 3.51
C THR A 9 22.74 -7.84 3.52
N ALA A 10 21.91 -8.75 3.01
CA ALA A 10 20.46 -8.62 3.08
C ALA A 10 19.94 -8.56 4.53
N ALA A 11 20.57 -9.28 5.44
CA ALA A 11 20.18 -9.30 6.85
C ALA A 11 20.43 -7.94 7.52
N GLU A 12 21.58 -7.33 7.28
CA GLU A 12 21.91 -5.97 7.75
C GLU A 12 20.98 -4.91 7.16
N ALA A 13 20.60 -5.08 5.89
CA ALA A 13 19.64 -4.20 5.24
C ALA A 13 18.26 -4.29 5.89
N VAL A 14 17.79 -5.50 6.22
CA VAL A 14 16.54 -5.70 6.98
C VAL A 14 16.64 -5.13 8.39
N GLU A 15 17.72 -5.38 9.12
CA GLU A 15 17.95 -4.78 10.45
C GLU A 15 17.94 -3.24 10.39
N THR A 16 18.46 -2.67 9.29
CA THR A 16 18.40 -1.23 9.05
C THR A 16 16.96 -0.76 8.90
N VAL A 17 16.11 -1.47 8.17
CA VAL A 17 14.68 -1.17 8.07
C VAL A 17 14.02 -1.26 9.45
N GLU A 18 14.25 -2.33 10.20
CA GLU A 18 13.68 -2.50 11.55
C GLU A 18 14.06 -1.34 12.47
N ARG A 19 15.31 -0.91 12.45
CA ARG A 19 15.76 0.25 13.23
C ARG A 19 15.11 1.55 12.78
N LEU A 20 14.98 1.78 11.48
CA LEU A 20 14.41 3.00 10.91
C LEU A 20 12.90 3.11 11.13
N SER A 21 12.19 1.98 11.09
CA SER A 21 10.76 1.89 11.35
C SER A 21 10.43 1.65 12.84
N ALA A 22 11.40 1.78 13.75
CA ALA A 22 11.24 1.45 15.17
C ALA A 22 10.65 0.04 15.46
N GLY A 23 10.89 -0.92 14.57
CA GLY A 23 10.39 -2.31 14.65
C GLY A 23 8.98 -2.51 14.11
N GLU A 24 8.35 -1.49 13.51
CA GLU A 24 6.96 -1.54 13.05
C GLU A 24 6.79 -2.04 11.60
N ALA A 25 7.89 -2.20 10.86
CA ALA A 25 7.84 -2.71 9.50
C ALA A 25 7.48 -4.20 9.47
N ILE A 26 6.49 -4.54 8.65
CA ILE A 26 6.00 -5.90 8.46
C ILE A 26 6.55 -6.42 7.14
N CYS A 27 7.25 -7.55 7.18
CA CYS A 27 7.73 -8.22 5.97
C CYS A 27 6.55 -8.84 5.20
N LEU A 28 6.57 -8.71 3.86
CA LEU A 28 5.58 -9.26 2.94
C LEU A 28 6.22 -10.37 2.09
N PRO A 29 6.42 -11.57 2.68
CA PRO A 29 7.26 -12.61 2.08
C PRO A 29 6.63 -13.27 0.86
N SER A 30 5.30 -13.28 0.75
CA SER A 30 4.63 -13.91 -0.40
C SER A 30 4.84 -13.08 -1.65
N LEU A 31 4.66 -11.76 -1.53
CA LEU A 31 4.97 -10.84 -2.63
C LEU A 31 6.48 -10.76 -2.93
N SER A 32 7.33 -10.70 -1.90
CA SER A 32 8.79 -10.61 -2.05
C SER A 32 9.37 -11.78 -2.87
N ARG A 33 8.78 -12.97 -2.76
CA ARG A 33 9.20 -14.15 -3.56
C ARG A 33 9.10 -13.92 -5.07
N HIS A 34 8.18 -13.07 -5.50
CA HIS A 34 7.93 -12.75 -6.90
C HIS A 34 8.71 -11.53 -7.41
N LEU A 35 9.51 -10.88 -6.54
CA LEU A 35 10.27 -9.68 -6.85
C LEU A 35 11.77 -9.96 -7.02
N HIS A 36 12.14 -11.15 -7.50
CA HIS A 36 13.50 -11.50 -7.94
C HIS A 36 14.63 -11.16 -6.95
N GLY A 37 14.44 -11.46 -5.66
CA GLY A 37 15.44 -11.22 -4.62
C GLY A 37 15.30 -9.87 -3.92
N VAL A 38 14.30 -9.07 -4.29
CA VAL A 38 13.89 -7.88 -3.53
C VAL A 38 12.98 -8.31 -2.38
N GLN A 39 13.26 -7.84 -1.17
CA GLN A 39 12.36 -7.96 -0.03
C GLN A 39 11.56 -6.67 0.13
N VAL A 40 10.26 -6.82 0.35
CA VAL A 40 9.34 -5.72 0.59
C VAL A 40 8.86 -5.77 2.02
N LEU A 41 9.04 -4.65 2.71
CA LEU A 41 8.49 -4.44 4.04
C LEU A 41 7.55 -3.25 4.01
N LEU A 42 6.45 -3.32 4.76
CA LEU A 42 5.47 -2.27 4.86
C LEU A 42 5.41 -1.75 6.28
N GLU A 43 5.53 -0.44 6.44
CA GLU A 43 5.39 0.26 7.71
C GLU A 43 4.00 0.93 7.74
N PRO A 44 3.01 0.35 8.47
CA PRO A 44 1.63 0.79 8.37
C PRO A 44 1.38 2.20 8.88
N GLU A 45 2.00 2.55 10.02
CA GLU A 45 1.80 3.84 10.70
C GLU A 45 2.23 5.02 9.81
N ASN A 46 3.40 4.90 9.17
CA ASN A 46 3.93 5.94 8.28
C ASN A 46 3.51 5.77 6.82
N ARG A 47 2.79 4.69 6.48
CA ARG A 47 2.39 4.32 5.12
C ARG A 47 3.58 4.27 4.15
N THR A 48 4.68 3.70 4.64
CA THR A 48 5.94 3.61 3.90
C THR A 48 6.15 2.19 3.41
N VAL A 49 6.55 2.05 2.14
CA VAL A 49 7.04 0.78 1.60
C VAL A 49 8.57 0.85 1.56
N TRP A 50 9.19 -0.10 2.22
CA TRP A 50 10.63 -0.31 2.29
C TRP A 50 11.03 -1.41 1.33
N TRP A 51 12.08 -1.15 0.55
CA TRP A 51 12.62 -2.05 -0.44
C TRP A 51 14.03 -2.43 -0.03
N VAL A 52 14.28 -3.72 0.11
CA VAL A 52 15.63 -4.25 0.32
C VAL A 52 16.01 -4.98 -0.95
N LEU A 53 16.87 -4.37 -1.76
CA LEU A 53 17.22 -4.86 -3.10
C LEU A 53 18.74 -5.08 -3.22
N PRO A 54 19.17 -6.09 -4.00
CA PRO A 54 20.58 -6.26 -4.31
C PRO A 54 21.08 -5.13 -5.21
N ASP A 55 22.26 -4.58 -4.91
CA ASP A 55 22.97 -3.60 -5.74
C ASP A 55 24.44 -4.02 -5.89
N GLY A 56 24.72 -4.75 -6.98
CA GLY A 56 26.04 -5.34 -7.22
C GLY A 56 26.44 -6.35 -6.15
N THR A 57 27.43 -6.00 -5.34
CA THR A 57 27.90 -6.82 -4.20
C THR A 57 27.28 -6.41 -2.87
N GLU A 58 26.46 -5.36 -2.86
CA GLU A 58 25.85 -4.78 -1.67
C GLU A 58 24.32 -4.90 -1.74
N TRP A 59 23.66 -4.40 -0.70
CA TRP A 59 22.20 -4.34 -0.57
C TRP A 59 21.77 -2.90 -0.27
N ALA A 60 20.84 -2.39 -1.06
CA ALA A 60 20.25 -1.07 -0.85
C ALA A 60 18.93 -1.18 -0.10
N VAL A 61 18.70 -0.25 0.82
CA VAL A 61 17.43 0.00 1.48
C VAL A 61 16.84 1.27 0.90
N GLU A 62 15.70 1.16 0.23
CA GLU A 62 15.00 2.27 -0.41
C GLU A 62 13.58 2.46 0.12
N THR A 63 13.04 3.68 -0.03
CA THR A 63 11.60 3.95 0.15
C THR A 63 11.00 4.60 -1.09
N THR A 64 9.74 4.28 -1.38
CA THR A 64 8.98 4.91 -2.48
C THR A 64 7.80 5.70 -1.94
N ARG A 65 7.27 6.63 -2.74
CA ARG A 65 5.99 7.25 -2.42
C ARG A 65 4.85 6.23 -2.57
N PRO A 66 3.71 6.43 -1.88
CA PRO A 66 2.58 5.49 -1.93
C PRO A 66 2.13 5.08 -3.34
N GLY A 67 1.97 6.02 -4.27
CA GLY A 67 1.57 5.71 -5.66
C GLY A 67 2.68 4.99 -6.45
N GLU A 68 3.93 5.41 -6.28
CA GLU A 68 5.09 4.83 -6.95
C GLU A 68 5.34 3.37 -6.51
N ALA A 69 4.91 3.00 -5.30
CA ALA A 69 5.10 1.64 -4.80
C ALA A 69 4.33 0.60 -5.61
N LEU A 70 3.07 0.89 -5.97
CA LEU A 70 2.22 -0.03 -6.73
C LEU A 70 2.70 -0.19 -8.17
N ASP A 71 3.14 0.91 -8.78
CA ASP A 71 3.74 0.91 -10.12
C ASP A 71 5.03 0.07 -10.11
N ARG A 72 5.91 0.28 -9.12
CA ARG A 72 7.16 -0.47 -8.97
C ARG A 72 6.94 -1.97 -8.75
N ILE A 73 5.90 -2.38 -8.01
CA ILE A 73 5.54 -3.81 -7.90
C ILE A 73 5.14 -4.36 -9.27
N SER A 74 4.34 -3.61 -10.03
CA SER A 74 3.85 -4.04 -11.34
C SER A 74 4.99 -4.19 -12.37
N GLU A 75 6.02 -3.35 -12.26
CA GLU A 75 7.20 -3.40 -13.13
C GLU A 75 8.17 -4.53 -12.79
N LEU A 76 8.38 -4.80 -11.49
CA LEU A 76 9.41 -5.73 -11.03
C LEU A 76 8.90 -7.16 -10.82
N ALA A 77 7.62 -7.35 -10.51
CA ALA A 77 7.10 -8.65 -10.12
C ALA A 77 6.90 -9.57 -11.34
N ASP A 78 7.29 -10.84 -11.20
CA ASP A 78 6.97 -11.83 -12.23
C ASP A 78 5.44 -12.02 -12.34
N PRO A 79 4.85 -12.15 -13.55
CA PRO A 79 3.39 -12.15 -13.73
C PRO A 79 2.63 -13.23 -12.94
N ALA A 80 3.29 -14.28 -12.43
CA ALA A 80 2.63 -15.32 -11.66
C ALA A 80 2.16 -14.82 -10.28
N TRP A 81 2.70 -13.69 -9.77
CA TRP A 81 2.31 -13.13 -8.47
C TRP A 81 0.79 -12.91 -8.37
N ALA A 82 0.17 -12.42 -9.45
CA ALA A 82 -1.26 -12.06 -9.47
C ALA A 82 -2.19 -13.29 -9.35
N ALA A 83 -1.71 -14.46 -9.76
CA ALA A 83 -2.43 -15.72 -9.60
C ALA A 83 -2.15 -16.40 -8.25
N HIS A 84 -1.11 -15.98 -7.53
CA HIS A 84 -0.75 -16.53 -6.23
C HIS A 84 -1.53 -15.83 -5.12
N SER A 85 -2.54 -16.48 -4.56
CA SER A 85 -3.47 -15.89 -3.58
C SER A 85 -2.80 -15.11 -2.44
N ALA A 86 -1.73 -15.63 -1.84
CA ALA A 86 -1.00 -14.94 -0.78
C ALA A 86 -0.24 -13.70 -1.26
N ALA A 87 0.39 -13.73 -2.44
CA ALA A 87 1.10 -12.57 -2.99
C ALA A 87 0.11 -11.48 -3.42
N SER A 88 -1.03 -11.88 -4.00
CA SER A 88 -2.13 -10.97 -4.29
C SER A 88 -2.71 -10.34 -3.02
N SER A 89 -2.78 -11.10 -1.92
CA SER A 89 -3.22 -10.57 -0.62
C SER A 89 -2.23 -9.54 -0.06
N ASP A 90 -0.93 -9.80 -0.12
CA ASP A 90 0.12 -8.85 0.28
C ASP A 90 0.02 -7.54 -0.54
N TYR A 91 -0.16 -7.66 -1.86
CA TYR A 91 -0.38 -6.50 -2.74
C TYR A 91 -1.63 -5.71 -2.36
N HIS A 92 -2.76 -6.39 -2.12
CA HIS A 92 -3.99 -5.72 -1.70
C HIS A 92 -3.85 -5.05 -0.34
N PHE A 93 -3.06 -5.61 0.57
CA PHE A 93 -2.77 -4.99 1.86
C PHE A 93 -2.02 -3.66 1.67
N ILE A 94 -0.97 -3.66 0.84
CA ILE A 94 -0.27 -2.44 0.45
C ILE A 94 -1.24 -1.45 -0.21
N ALA A 95 -1.98 -1.86 -1.22
CA ALA A 95 -2.89 -0.98 -1.97
C ALA A 95 -3.97 -0.35 -1.07
N ASN A 96 -4.56 -1.12 -0.16
CA ASN A 96 -5.58 -0.61 0.77
C ASN A 96 -5.02 0.40 1.78
N LEU A 97 -3.75 0.27 2.16
CA LEU A 97 -3.10 1.21 3.07
C LEU A 97 -2.68 2.51 2.35
N LEU A 98 -2.15 2.37 1.14
CA LEU A 98 -1.54 3.46 0.38
C LEU A 98 -2.56 4.30 -0.40
N LEU A 99 -3.62 3.67 -0.90
CA LEU A 99 -4.67 4.36 -1.64
C LEU A 99 -5.67 4.97 -0.66
N PRO A 100 -6.18 6.19 -0.94
CA PRO A 100 -7.31 6.71 -0.18
C PRO A 100 -8.46 5.71 -0.26
N ALA A 101 -9.09 5.43 0.88
CA ALA A 101 -10.31 4.63 0.89
C ALA A 101 -11.26 5.20 -0.18
N PRO A 102 -11.89 4.35 -1.01
CA PRO A 102 -12.91 4.84 -1.92
C PRO A 102 -13.91 5.64 -1.06
N PRO A 103 -14.35 6.83 -1.52
CA PRO A 103 -15.35 7.58 -0.77
C PRO A 103 -16.47 6.59 -0.48
N GLU A 104 -16.81 6.43 0.80
CA GLU A 104 -17.90 5.56 1.21
C GLU A 104 -19.08 5.92 0.32
N ARG A 105 -19.40 5.07 -0.66
CA ARG A 105 -20.64 5.24 -1.41
C ARG A 105 -21.67 5.15 -0.31
N CYS A 106 -22.30 6.28 0.03
CA CYS A 106 -23.41 6.39 0.95
C CYS A 106 -24.24 5.14 0.80
N ARG A 107 -24.05 4.19 1.73
CA ARG A 107 -24.82 2.97 1.76
C ARG A 107 -26.21 3.51 2.01
N GLY A 108 -27.01 3.57 0.94
CA GLY A 108 -28.33 4.16 0.96
C GLY A 108 -29.08 3.51 2.09
N ARG A 109 -29.15 4.22 3.23
CA ARG A 109 -30.16 3.98 4.23
C ARG A 109 -31.44 4.59 3.65
N GLY A 110 -31.91 3.98 2.56
CA GLY A 110 -33.28 4.10 2.09
C GLY A 110 -34.16 3.24 2.99
N ALA A 111 -34.16 3.58 4.27
CA ALA A 111 -35.11 3.09 5.25
C ALA A 111 -35.49 4.32 6.06
N ASP A 112 -36.74 4.74 5.87
CA ASP A 112 -37.44 5.74 6.68
C ASP A 112 -36.83 7.15 6.76
N ALA A 113 -37.20 7.96 5.76
CA ALA A 113 -37.55 9.36 6.03
C ALA A 113 -38.99 9.56 5.53
N GLU A 114 -39.90 9.08 6.36
CA GLU A 114 -41.20 9.66 6.66
C GLU A 114 -41.81 10.58 5.59
N ARG A 115 -42.89 10.08 4.99
CA ARG A 115 -44.03 10.88 4.55
C ARG A 115 -44.50 11.77 5.71
N ALA A 116 -43.88 12.93 5.85
CA ALA A 116 -44.40 14.01 6.65
C ALA A 116 -44.41 15.29 5.80
N LEU A 117 -45.61 15.88 5.74
CA LEU A 117 -45.91 17.26 5.38
C LEU A 117 -46.09 17.56 3.88
N SER A 118 -47.33 17.31 3.45
CA SER A 118 -48.18 18.26 2.72
C SER A 118 -47.56 19.65 2.47
N ARG A 119 -47.36 19.96 1.18
CA ARG A 119 -47.51 21.28 0.52
C ARG A 119 -47.53 22.53 1.41
N PRO A 120 -46.79 23.60 1.02
CA PRO A 120 -47.43 24.57 0.13
C PRO A 120 -46.56 25.12 -1.02
N GLN A 121 -47.22 25.19 -2.18
CA GLN A 121 -47.17 26.22 -3.23
C GLN A 121 -45.83 26.91 -3.58
N LEU A 122 -45.24 26.47 -4.70
CA LEU A 122 -44.41 27.31 -5.55
C LEU A 122 -45.29 28.39 -6.21
N ARG A 123 -45.16 29.62 -5.72
CA ARG A 123 -45.55 30.85 -6.42
C ARG A 123 -44.26 31.47 -6.93
N VAL A 124 -43.92 31.24 -8.20
CA VAL A 124 -42.90 32.02 -8.90
C VAL A 124 -43.65 32.97 -9.81
N CYS A 125 -43.56 34.26 -9.48
CA CYS A 125 -43.77 35.33 -10.44
C CYS A 125 -42.56 35.32 -11.39
N LEU A 126 -42.81 35.07 -12.67
CA LEU A 126 -42.29 35.78 -13.85
C LEU A 126 -42.81 35.09 -15.10
#